data_AF-A0A7K1TGP6-F1
#
_entry.id   AF-A0A7K1TGP6-F1
#
_cell.length_a   1.000
_cell.length_b   1.000
_cell.length_c   1.000
_cell.angle_alpha   90.00
_cell.angle_beta   90.00
_cell.angle_gamma   90.00
#
_symmetry.space_group_name_H-M   'P 1'
#
loop_
_entity.id
_entity.type
_entity.pdbx_description
1 polymer ?
#
loop_
_entity_poly.entity_id
_entity_poly.type
_entity_poly.pdbx_seq_one_letter_code
_entity_poly.pdbx_strand_id
1 'polypeptide(L)'
;MREITEAEKETLRFQREVAELKKLSLETEQLARTTAWPARMAELVKTVVTVGGGLIALGIGYNLTDLKNEKLKQEVSKNEVTVKRLQAEQGKLATLNAQYLAAITSARRKVQAVTKQTELATQRLDSLAQLAAGSPEDHAKLATVGPQLQQLRQSFLAIDQHAGDVTVDLQAAKPTAPQVAPAGVAPLASQIEGLFARTASRRGAAYQALMSYYATDPTLVPTLIKRAEAEPSNLNGLYNTLVVLAHLSPLPPGTDVEAVRAFAQANRGKGSRIKERVDKLLERLPRQ
;
A
#
# COMPACT_ATOMS: atom_id res chain seq x y z
N MET A 1 27.61 -12.19 -5.53
CA MET A 1 27.28 -10.80 -5.94
C MET A 1 25.77 -10.74 -6.11
N ARG A 2 25.06 -9.80 -5.47
CA ARG A 2 23.61 -9.64 -5.68
C ARG A 2 23.40 -8.83 -6.95
N GLU A 3 22.59 -9.36 -7.88
CA GLU A 3 22.15 -8.59 -9.04
C GLU A 3 21.23 -7.46 -8.57
N ILE A 4 21.60 -6.24 -8.95
CA ILE A 4 20.81 -5.03 -8.68
C ILE A 4 19.60 -5.06 -9.63
N THR A 5 18.41 -4.98 -9.05
CA THR A 5 17.16 -4.98 -9.81
C THR A 5 17.03 -3.72 -10.69
N GLU A 6 16.29 -3.78 -11.80
CA GLU A 6 16.11 -2.60 -12.68
C GLU A 6 15.51 -1.39 -11.94
N ALA A 7 14.62 -1.62 -10.96
CA ALA A 7 14.07 -0.57 -10.11
C ALA A 7 15.14 0.10 -9.22
N GLU A 8 16.10 -0.67 -8.72
CA GLU A 8 17.24 -0.13 -7.97
C GLU A 8 18.20 0.65 -8.88
N LYS A 9 18.38 0.22 -10.14
CA LYS A 9 19.16 0.96 -11.14
C LYS A 9 18.52 2.30 -11.48
N GLU A 10 17.20 2.35 -11.69
CA GLU A 10 16.48 3.61 -11.92
C GLU A 10 16.55 4.53 -10.71
N THR A 11 16.40 4.00 -9.50
CA THR A 11 16.54 4.78 -8.26
C THR A 11 17.95 5.37 -8.13
N LEU A 12 18.99 4.60 -8.46
CA LEU A 12 20.39 5.06 -8.44
C LEU A 12 20.67 6.10 -9.53
N ARG A 13 20.07 5.98 -10.72
CA ARG A 13 20.16 7.01 -11.78
C ARG A 13 19.52 8.32 -11.33
N PHE A 14 18.30 8.24 -10.79
CA PHE A 14 17.60 9.40 -10.27
C PHE A 14 18.35 10.09 -9.12
N GLN A 15 18.93 9.30 -8.20
CA GLN A 15 19.75 9.85 -7.11
C GLN A 15 21.02 10.55 -7.62
N ARG A 16 21.64 10.05 -8.70
CA ARG A 16 22.77 10.73 -9.35
C ARG A 16 22.36 12.04 -10.01
N GLU A 17 21.26 12.07 -10.75
CA GLU A 17 20.75 13.30 -11.37
C GLU A 17 20.41 14.37 -10.33
N VAL A 18 19.78 13.98 -9.22
CA VAL A 18 19.50 14.89 -8.09
C VAL A 18 20.80 15.40 -7.45
N ALA A 19 21.83 14.56 -7.32
CA ALA A 19 23.11 14.96 -6.76
C ALA A 19 23.87 15.93 -7.69
N GLU A 20 23.85 15.71 -9.00
CA GLU A 20 24.43 16.62 -9.99
C GLU A 20 23.72 17.97 -10.00
N LEU A 21 22.38 17.98 -9.94
CA LEU A 21 21.60 19.22 -9.84
C LEU A 21 21.92 20.00 -8.57
N LYS A 22 22.10 19.33 -7.42
CA LYS A 22 22.54 19.97 -6.17
C LYS A 22 23.95 20.57 -6.29
N LYS A 23 24.87 19.87 -6.96
CA LYS A 23 26.23 20.35 -7.19
C LYS A 23 26.22 21.62 -8.07
N LEU A 24 25.50 21.60 -9.18
CA LEU A 24 25.31 22.76 -10.07
C LEU A 24 24.65 23.94 -9.34
N SER A 25 23.69 23.68 -8.46
CA SER A 25 23.08 24.70 -7.61
C SER A 25 24.08 25.36 -6.66
N LEU A 26 25.01 24.60 -6.08
CA LEU A 26 26.04 25.12 -5.19
C LEU A 26 27.09 25.93 -5.95
N GLU A 27 27.51 25.46 -7.13
CA GLU A 27 28.45 26.18 -8.00
C GLU A 27 27.86 27.51 -8.50
N THR A 28 26.59 27.53 -8.87
CA THR A 28 25.88 28.76 -9.26
C THR A 28 25.70 29.74 -8.09
N GLU A 29 25.45 29.25 -6.88
CA GLU A 29 25.39 30.09 -5.68
C GLU A 29 26.76 30.68 -5.32
N GLN A 30 27.84 29.90 -5.46
CA GLN A 30 29.22 30.40 -5.29
C GLN A 30 29.59 31.47 -6.34
N LEU A 31 29.17 31.29 -7.59
CA LEU A 31 29.36 32.29 -8.65
C LEU A 31 28.55 33.57 -8.37
N ALA A 32 27.32 33.45 -7.89
CA ALA A 32 26.48 34.58 -7.51
C ALA A 32 27.06 35.38 -6.32
N ARG A 33 27.81 34.74 -5.42
CA ARG A 33 28.50 35.40 -4.30
C ARG A 33 29.81 36.10 -4.71
N THR A 34 30.45 35.65 -5.79
CA THR A 34 31.78 36.15 -6.22
C THR A 34 31.72 37.19 -7.33
N THR A 35 30.57 37.38 -7.99
CA THR A 35 30.37 38.47 -8.96
C THR A 35 29.51 39.58 -8.37
N ALA A 36 29.92 40.84 -8.55
CA ALA A 36 29.18 42.01 -8.07
C ALA A 36 27.97 42.29 -8.99
N TRP A 37 26.79 41.80 -8.61
CA TRP A 37 25.55 42.03 -9.37
C TRP A 37 24.72 43.17 -8.74
N PRO A 38 24.02 43.99 -9.54
CA PRO A 38 23.16 45.05 -9.02
C PRO A 38 22.01 44.49 -8.17
N ALA A 39 21.61 45.20 -7.12
CA ALA A 39 20.64 44.77 -6.10
C ALA A 39 19.30 44.21 -6.64
N ARG A 40 18.84 44.67 -7.81
CA ARG A 40 17.61 44.15 -8.46
C ARG A 40 17.73 42.70 -8.96
N MET A 41 18.93 42.21 -9.26
CA MET A 41 19.13 40.82 -9.72
C MET A 41 19.18 39.83 -8.55
N ALA A 42 19.65 40.27 -7.38
CA ALA A 42 19.64 39.44 -6.17
C ALA A 42 18.21 39.10 -5.70
N GLU A 43 17.25 39.98 -5.96
CA GLU A 43 15.85 39.83 -5.59
C GLU A 43 15.10 38.87 -6.54
N LEU A 44 15.44 38.92 -7.83
CA LEU A 44 14.97 37.97 -8.85
C LEU A 44 15.50 36.55 -8.62
N VAL A 45 16.78 36.41 -8.28
CA VAL A 45 17.39 35.11 -7.93
C VAL A 45 16.79 34.56 -6.63
N LYS A 46 16.56 35.38 -5.60
CA LYS A 46 15.85 34.96 -4.39
C LYS A 46 14.46 34.42 -4.71
N THR A 47 13.70 35.07 -5.57
CA THR A 47 12.33 34.64 -5.90
C THR A 47 12.32 33.32 -6.67
N VAL A 48 13.31 33.09 -7.54
CA VAL A 48 13.51 31.84 -8.30
C VAL A 48 14.03 30.68 -7.42
N VAL A 49 14.82 30.97 -6.39
CA VAL A 49 15.35 29.95 -5.45
C VAL A 49 14.32 29.57 -4.37
N THR A 50 13.42 30.47 -3.99
CA THR A 50 12.47 30.23 -2.88
C THR A 50 11.21 29.47 -3.33
N VAL A 51 10.85 29.51 -4.62
CA VAL A 51 9.71 28.77 -5.19
C VAL A 51 10.23 27.56 -5.96
N GLY A 52 10.70 26.55 -5.24
CA GLY A 52 10.95 25.20 -5.77
C GLY A 52 12.13 25.12 -6.75
N GLY A 53 13.29 24.71 -6.23
CA GLY A 53 14.50 24.49 -7.02
C GLY A 53 14.24 23.79 -8.35
N GLY A 54 14.63 24.48 -9.44
CA GLY A 54 14.67 23.93 -10.78
C GLY A 54 13.79 24.67 -11.78
N LEU A 55 14.24 25.83 -12.25
CA LEU A 55 14.21 26.17 -13.68
C LEU A 55 15.06 27.41 -13.96
N ILE A 56 15.98 27.19 -14.91
CA ILE A 56 16.90 28.13 -15.53
C ILE A 56 16.11 29.24 -16.23
N ALA A 57 16.41 30.51 -15.92
CA ALA A 57 16.07 31.68 -16.74
C ALA A 57 17.36 32.50 -16.94
N LEU A 58 18.13 32.21 -18.00
CA LEU A 58 18.11 32.84 -19.33
C LEU A 58 18.90 34.16 -19.42
N GLY A 59 19.79 34.19 -20.41
CA GLY A 59 19.75 35.25 -21.43
C GLY A 59 20.33 36.60 -21.04
N ILE A 60 21.63 36.78 -21.27
CA ILE A 60 22.20 38.11 -21.50
C ILE A 60 21.86 38.53 -22.94
N GLY A 61 20.97 39.52 -23.05
CA GLY A 61 20.92 40.57 -24.08
C GLY A 61 20.68 40.17 -25.55
N TYR A 62 19.52 40.57 -26.11
CA TYR A 62 19.41 41.64 -27.14
C TYR A 62 18.02 41.64 -27.80
N ASN A 63 17.58 42.86 -28.15
CA ASN A 63 16.37 43.25 -28.87
C ASN A 63 15.85 42.25 -29.92
N LEU A 64 14.69 41.66 -29.66
CA LEU A 64 13.81 41.00 -30.63
C LEU A 64 12.39 40.98 -30.04
N THR A 65 11.77 42.15 -29.98
CA THR A 65 10.80 42.47 -28.92
C THR A 65 9.38 41.94 -29.09
N ASP A 66 8.95 41.35 -30.21
CA ASP A 66 7.57 40.85 -30.32
C ASP A 66 7.47 39.36 -30.72
N LEU A 67 8.17 38.92 -31.77
CA LEU A 67 8.11 37.51 -32.23
C LEU A 67 8.86 36.52 -31.34
N LYS A 68 9.97 36.93 -30.69
CA LYS A 68 10.65 36.08 -29.70
C LYS A 68 9.95 36.08 -28.36
N ASN A 69 9.26 37.16 -27.99
CA ASN A 69 8.47 37.22 -26.77
C ASN A 69 7.29 36.24 -26.81
N GLU A 70 6.64 36.05 -27.96
CA GLU A 70 5.54 35.08 -28.06
C GLU A 70 6.03 33.62 -28.04
N LYS A 71 7.18 33.31 -28.66
CA LYS A 71 7.84 32.01 -28.52
C LYS A 71 8.30 31.75 -27.07
N LEU A 72 8.89 32.74 -26.42
CA LEU A 72 9.29 32.63 -25.01
C LEU A 72 8.07 32.39 -24.11
N LYS A 73 6.97 33.12 -24.31
CA LYS A 73 5.72 32.90 -23.57
C LYS A 73 5.17 31.49 -23.79
N GLN A 74 5.21 30.98 -25.01
CA GLN A 74 4.80 29.60 -25.30
C GLN A 74 5.70 28.57 -24.60
N GLU A 75 7.01 28.78 -24.58
CA GLU A 75 7.95 27.89 -23.87
C GLU A 75 7.78 27.97 -22.35
N VAL A 76 7.62 29.17 -21.80
CA VAL A 76 7.32 29.37 -20.37
C VAL A 76 6.01 28.69 -20.00
N SER A 77 4.95 28.83 -20.80
CA SER A 77 3.67 28.16 -20.56
C SER A 77 3.79 26.63 -20.63
N LYS A 78 4.51 26.09 -21.61
CA LYS A 78 4.78 24.64 -21.70
C LYS A 78 5.58 24.12 -20.51
N ASN A 79 6.58 24.88 -20.07
CA ASN A 79 7.37 24.54 -18.91
C ASN A 79 6.54 24.61 -17.62
N GLU A 80 5.67 25.61 -17.47
CA GLU A 80 4.76 25.72 -16.33
C GLU A 80 3.81 24.52 -16.24
N VAL A 81 3.25 24.07 -17.38
CA VAL A 81 2.44 22.85 -17.43
C VAL A 81 3.26 21.61 -17.04
N THR A 82 4.50 21.52 -17.50
CA THR A 82 5.41 20.41 -17.17
C THR A 82 5.75 20.39 -15.67
N VAL A 83 6.04 21.56 -15.08
CA VAL A 83 6.29 21.69 -13.64
C VAL A 83 5.06 21.30 -12.83
N LYS A 84 3.87 21.78 -13.19
CA LYS A 84 2.61 21.39 -12.53
C LYS A 84 2.38 19.89 -12.60
N ARG A 85 2.67 19.26 -13.75
CA ARG A 85 2.59 17.81 -13.91
C ARG A 85 3.58 17.08 -13.00
N LEU A 86 4.84 17.49 -12.97
CA LEU A 86 5.87 16.88 -12.13
C LEU A 86 5.57 17.06 -10.64
N GLN A 87 5.04 18.22 -10.22
CA GLN A 87 4.57 18.45 -8.86
C GLN A 87 3.41 17.53 -8.50
N ALA A 88 2.45 17.33 -9.41
CA ALA A 88 1.35 16.39 -9.22
C ALA A 88 1.85 14.93 -9.13
N GLU A 89 2.84 14.54 -9.94
CA GLU A 89 3.48 13.23 -9.87
C GLU A 89 4.26 13.04 -8.56
N GLN A 90 5.01 14.04 -8.10
CA GLN A 90 5.66 14.00 -6.78
C GLN A 90 4.65 13.88 -5.64
N GLY A 91 3.52 14.59 -5.70
CA GLY A 91 2.44 14.47 -4.71
C GLY A 91 1.83 13.06 -4.67
N LYS A 92 1.66 12.43 -5.84
CA LYS A 92 1.21 11.02 -5.94
C LYS A 92 2.23 10.07 -5.32
N LEU A 93 3.53 10.24 -5.62
CA LEU A 93 4.60 9.42 -5.06
C LEU A 93 4.72 9.58 -3.54
N ALA A 94 4.59 10.80 -3.02
CA ALA A 94 4.62 11.07 -1.59
C ALA A 94 3.44 10.37 -0.86
N THR A 95 2.24 10.45 -1.45
CA THR A 95 1.04 9.77 -0.92
C THR A 95 1.22 8.25 -0.91
N LEU A 96 1.75 7.69 -2.01
CA LEU A 96 2.02 6.26 -2.12
C LEU A 96 3.05 5.81 -1.07
N ASN A 97 4.13 6.58 -0.89
CA ASN A 97 5.16 6.28 0.10
C ASN A 97 4.62 6.33 1.55
N ALA A 98 3.73 7.28 1.86
CA ALA A 98 3.05 7.32 3.15
C ALA A 98 2.17 6.09 3.40
N GLN A 99 1.45 5.62 2.37
CA GLN A 99 0.66 4.38 2.46
C GLN A 99 1.55 3.15 2.70
N TYR A 100 2.70 3.07 2.02
CA TYR A 100 3.68 2.01 2.25
C TYR A 100 4.22 2.00 3.68
N LEU A 101 4.63 3.16 4.21
CA LEU A 101 5.14 3.25 5.57
C LEU A 101 4.07 2.84 6.60
N ALA A 102 2.81 3.22 6.38
CA ALA A 102 1.70 2.79 7.22
C ALA A 102 1.50 1.27 7.17
N ALA A 103 1.55 0.67 5.98
CA ALA A 103 1.43 -0.78 5.81
C ALA A 103 2.59 -1.55 6.45
N ILE A 104 3.83 -1.10 6.26
CA ILE A 104 5.02 -1.69 6.88
C ILE A 104 4.93 -1.60 8.40
N THR A 105 4.50 -0.46 8.93
CA THR A 105 4.34 -0.28 10.38
C THR A 105 3.27 -1.21 10.96
N SER A 106 2.12 -1.32 10.27
CA SER A 106 1.06 -2.27 10.62
C SER A 106 1.56 -3.71 10.61
N ALA A 107 2.25 -4.12 9.53
CA ALA A 107 2.82 -5.45 9.40
C ALA A 107 3.84 -5.74 10.51
N ARG A 108 4.71 -4.78 10.84
CA ARG A 108 5.71 -4.93 11.92
C ARG A 108 5.05 -5.14 13.28
N ARG A 109 3.99 -4.40 13.60
CA ARG A 109 3.22 -4.57 14.85
C ARG A 109 2.60 -5.96 14.93
N LYS A 110 2.04 -6.46 13.83
CA LYS A 110 1.46 -7.80 13.77
C LYS A 110 2.51 -8.90 13.87
N VAL A 111 3.66 -8.76 13.21
CA VAL A 111 4.79 -9.69 13.37
C VAL A 111 5.24 -9.73 14.82
N GLN A 112 5.40 -8.59 15.49
CA GLN A 112 5.73 -8.55 16.92
C GLN A 112 4.66 -9.25 17.79
N ALA A 113 3.38 -9.08 17.47
CA ALA A 113 2.30 -9.77 18.18
C ALA A 113 2.37 -11.29 17.98
N VAL A 114 2.64 -11.76 16.75
CA VAL A 114 2.85 -13.17 16.44
C VAL A 114 4.07 -13.71 17.19
N THR A 115 5.22 -13.00 17.16
CA THR A 115 6.43 -13.42 17.88
C THR A 115 6.15 -13.61 19.37
N LYS A 116 5.48 -12.64 20.02
CA LYS A 116 5.09 -12.77 21.44
C LYS A 116 4.17 -13.95 21.70
N GLN A 117 3.20 -14.20 20.81
CA GLN A 117 2.31 -15.36 20.94
C GLN A 117 3.06 -16.69 20.75
N THR A 118 4.01 -16.75 19.83
CA THR A 118 4.87 -17.93 19.61
C THR A 118 5.75 -18.18 20.83
N GLU A 119 6.37 -17.16 21.41
CA GLU A 119 7.15 -17.28 22.64
C GLU A 119 6.30 -17.84 23.79
N LEU A 120 5.09 -17.31 24.00
CA LEU A 120 4.15 -17.82 25.01
C LEU A 120 3.73 -19.27 24.73
N ALA A 121 3.53 -19.62 23.46
CA ALA A 121 3.19 -20.99 23.07
C ALA A 121 4.35 -21.95 23.39
N THR A 122 5.60 -21.57 23.07
CA THR A 122 6.80 -22.35 23.38
C THR A 122 6.97 -22.53 24.88
N GLN A 123 6.86 -21.46 25.68
CA GLN A 123 6.94 -21.54 27.15
C GLN A 123 5.90 -22.50 27.74
N ARG A 124 4.67 -22.50 27.19
CA ARG A 124 3.63 -23.44 27.61
C ARG A 124 3.96 -24.87 27.23
N LEU A 125 4.50 -25.08 26.03
CA LEU A 125 4.92 -26.40 25.56
C LEU A 125 6.04 -26.98 26.44
N ASP A 126 7.00 -26.14 26.83
CA ASP A 126 8.07 -26.52 27.77
C ASP A 126 7.51 -26.86 29.15
N SER A 127 6.54 -26.08 29.66
CA SER A 127 5.89 -26.36 30.94
C SER A 127 5.11 -27.69 30.93
N LEU A 128 4.48 -28.03 29.79
CA LEU A 128 3.79 -29.30 29.60
C LEU A 128 4.79 -30.47 29.52
N ALA A 129 5.92 -30.28 28.84
CA ALA A 129 6.98 -31.29 28.77
C ALA A 129 7.60 -31.57 30.15
N GLN A 130 7.82 -30.53 30.96
CA GLN A 130 8.31 -30.68 32.34
C GLN A 130 7.31 -31.43 33.24
N LEU A 131 6.01 -31.14 33.12
CA LEU A 131 4.97 -31.87 33.83
C LEU A 131 4.90 -33.34 33.41
N ALA A 132 5.09 -33.63 32.11
CA ALA A 132 5.11 -35.00 31.60
C ALA A 132 6.36 -35.80 32.01
N ALA A 133 7.47 -35.13 32.31
CA ALA A 133 8.71 -35.73 32.80
C ALA A 133 8.79 -35.82 34.35
N GLY A 134 7.79 -35.29 35.06
CA GLY A 134 7.71 -35.28 36.53
C GLY A 134 7.40 -36.65 37.15
N SER A 135 7.46 -36.73 38.48
CA SER A 135 7.24 -37.98 39.23
C SER A 135 5.77 -38.42 39.17
N PRO A 136 5.42 -39.69 39.50
CA PRO A 136 4.04 -40.17 39.60
C PRO A 136 3.11 -39.31 40.47
N GLU A 137 3.65 -38.54 41.42
CA GLU A 137 2.90 -37.60 42.27
C GLU A 137 2.50 -36.31 41.52
N ASP A 138 3.24 -35.92 40.47
CA ASP A 138 2.89 -34.79 39.60
C ASP A 138 1.73 -35.11 38.65
N HIS A 139 1.32 -36.37 38.53
CA HIS A 139 0.17 -36.78 37.72
C HIS A 139 -1.14 -36.18 38.23
N ALA A 140 -1.26 -35.77 39.50
CA ALA A 140 -2.41 -35.02 39.99
C ALA A 140 -2.57 -33.65 39.28
N LYS A 141 -1.48 -33.09 38.72
CA LYS A 141 -1.48 -31.86 37.93
C LYS A 141 -1.93 -32.09 36.47
N LEU A 142 -2.14 -33.33 36.01
CA LEU A 142 -2.69 -33.62 34.67
C LEU A 142 -4.07 -32.98 34.44
N ALA A 143 -4.85 -32.73 35.49
CA ALA A 143 -6.11 -31.99 35.37
C ALA A 143 -5.92 -30.54 34.86
N THR A 144 -4.74 -29.96 35.07
CA THR A 144 -4.39 -28.60 34.60
C THR A 144 -3.89 -28.55 33.16
N VAL A 145 -3.58 -29.71 32.56
CA VAL A 145 -3.10 -29.85 31.17
C VAL A 145 -4.20 -29.54 30.15
N GLY A 146 -5.46 -29.87 30.45
CA GLY A 146 -6.60 -29.60 29.57
C GLY A 146 -6.77 -28.11 29.23
N PRO A 147 -6.87 -27.21 30.23
CA PRO A 147 -6.90 -25.76 30.01
C PRO A 147 -5.67 -25.23 29.27
N GLN A 148 -4.46 -25.74 29.58
CA GLN A 148 -3.22 -25.32 28.93
C GLN A 148 -3.18 -25.71 27.44
N LEU A 149 -3.63 -26.93 27.08
CA LEU A 149 -3.78 -27.37 25.70
C LEU A 149 -4.81 -26.54 24.93
N GLN A 150 -5.93 -26.20 25.57
CA GLN A 150 -6.95 -25.35 24.95
C GLN A 150 -6.42 -23.94 24.68
N GLN A 151 -5.67 -23.36 25.63
CA GLN A 151 -5.01 -22.07 25.44
C GLN A 151 -3.91 -22.13 24.36
N LEU A 152 -3.13 -23.20 24.29
CA LEU A 152 -2.12 -23.41 23.26
C LEU A 152 -2.76 -23.49 21.86
N ARG A 153 -3.87 -24.22 21.73
CA ARG A 153 -4.66 -24.30 20.49
C ARG A 153 -5.20 -22.92 20.07
N GLN A 154 -5.65 -22.11 21.02
CA GLN A 154 -6.07 -20.73 20.73
C GLN A 154 -4.90 -19.85 20.28
N SER A 155 -3.72 -19.99 20.88
CA SER A 155 -2.52 -19.28 20.44
C SER A 155 -2.14 -19.64 19.01
N PHE A 156 -2.17 -20.92 18.62
CA PHE A 156 -1.88 -21.34 17.25
C PHE A 156 -2.91 -20.84 16.24
N LEU A 157 -4.21 -20.84 16.59
CA LEU A 157 -5.26 -20.25 15.75
C LEU A 157 -5.08 -18.74 15.56
N ALA A 158 -4.67 -18.03 16.62
CA ALA A 158 -4.38 -16.60 16.54
C ALA A 158 -3.16 -16.31 15.66
N ILE A 159 -2.10 -17.11 15.77
CA ILE A 159 -0.91 -17.02 14.91
C ILE A 159 -1.28 -17.21 13.44
N ASP A 160 -2.04 -18.25 13.09
CA ASP A 160 -2.45 -18.53 11.70
C ASP A 160 -3.33 -17.41 11.13
N GLN A 161 -4.24 -16.87 11.93
CA GLN A 161 -5.07 -15.72 11.55
C GLN A 161 -4.22 -14.46 11.33
N HIS A 162 -3.32 -14.13 12.26
CA HIS A 162 -2.45 -12.96 12.15
C HIS A 162 -1.46 -13.07 10.99
N ALA A 163 -0.91 -14.25 10.73
CA ALA A 163 -0.06 -14.50 9.59
C ALA A 163 -0.80 -14.21 8.28
N GLY A 164 -2.04 -14.68 8.13
CA GLY A 164 -2.87 -14.37 6.97
C GLY A 164 -3.16 -12.88 6.81
N ASP A 165 -3.39 -12.17 7.91
CA ASP A 165 -3.65 -10.73 7.87
C ASP A 165 -2.40 -9.92 7.48
N VAL A 166 -1.22 -10.36 7.90
CA VAL A 166 0.05 -9.74 7.50
C VAL A 166 0.29 -9.95 6.02
N THR A 167 0.08 -11.17 5.51
CA THR A 167 0.24 -11.47 4.09
C THR A 167 -0.71 -10.64 3.24
N VAL A 168 -1.99 -10.57 3.60
CA VAL A 168 -3.00 -9.79 2.85
C VAL A 168 -2.69 -8.29 2.90
N ASP A 169 -2.36 -7.72 4.08
CA ASP A 169 -2.07 -6.28 4.19
C ASP A 169 -0.76 -5.89 3.48
N LEU A 170 0.29 -6.73 3.55
CA LEU A 170 1.56 -6.48 2.84
C LEU A 170 1.39 -6.60 1.32
N GLN A 171 0.62 -7.58 0.86
CA GLN A 171 0.31 -7.74 -0.56
C GLN A 171 -0.59 -6.61 -1.06
N ALA A 172 -1.53 -6.14 -0.23
CA ALA A 172 -2.39 -5.01 -0.54
C ALA A 172 -1.64 -3.67 -0.65
N ALA A 173 -0.50 -3.54 0.01
CA ALA A 173 0.31 -2.33 -0.06
C ALA A 173 1.14 -2.22 -1.34
N LYS A 174 1.20 -3.27 -2.19
CA LYS A 174 1.89 -3.18 -3.48
C LYS A 174 1.00 -2.48 -4.53
N PRO A 175 1.46 -1.38 -5.14
CA PRO A 175 0.85 -0.76 -6.31
C PRO A 175 0.88 -1.79 -7.40
N THR A 176 -0.31 -2.21 -7.81
CA THR A 176 -0.47 -3.15 -8.90
C THR A 176 -1.19 -2.38 -9.99
N ALA A 177 -0.45 -1.99 -11.02
CA ALA A 177 -1.08 -1.52 -12.23
C ALA A 177 -1.90 -2.70 -12.80
N PRO A 178 -3.17 -2.50 -13.19
CA PRO A 178 -3.96 -3.55 -13.82
C PRO A 178 -3.22 -4.09 -15.04
N GLN A 179 -2.95 -5.40 -15.06
CA GLN A 179 -2.35 -6.10 -16.18
C GLN A 179 -3.42 -6.95 -16.86
N VAL A 180 -3.33 -7.11 -18.18
CA VAL A 180 -4.10 -8.14 -18.88
C VAL A 180 -3.67 -9.50 -18.34
N ALA A 181 -4.63 -10.33 -17.94
CA ALA A 181 -4.35 -11.67 -17.40
C ALA A 181 -3.55 -12.49 -18.44
N PRO A 182 -2.32 -12.97 -18.13
CA PRO A 182 -1.59 -13.83 -19.05
C PRO A 182 -2.32 -15.18 -19.24
N ALA A 183 -2.04 -15.85 -20.36
CA ALA A 183 -2.51 -17.21 -20.60
C ALA A 183 -2.06 -18.11 -19.44
N GLY A 184 -3.02 -18.74 -18.75
CA GLY A 184 -2.77 -19.59 -17.58
C GLY A 184 -3.17 -18.99 -16.22
N VAL A 185 -3.61 -17.73 -16.15
CA VAL A 185 -4.26 -17.22 -14.92
C VAL A 185 -5.61 -17.91 -14.74
N ALA A 186 -5.87 -18.42 -13.53
CA ALA A 186 -7.14 -19.08 -13.25
C ALA A 186 -8.31 -18.09 -13.38
N PRO A 187 -9.49 -18.53 -13.88
CA PRO A 187 -10.63 -17.67 -14.13
C PRO A 187 -11.06 -16.85 -12.90
N LEU A 188 -11.70 -15.70 -13.13
CA LEU A 188 -12.22 -14.81 -12.08
C LEU A 188 -12.95 -15.56 -10.95
N ALA A 189 -13.88 -16.45 -11.32
CA ALA A 189 -14.65 -17.24 -10.35
C ALA A 189 -13.75 -18.09 -9.43
N SER A 190 -12.65 -18.66 -9.96
CA SER A 190 -11.70 -19.45 -9.19
C SER A 190 -10.88 -18.58 -8.23
N GLN A 191 -10.51 -17.36 -8.65
CA GLN A 191 -9.85 -16.40 -7.78
C GLN A 191 -10.77 -15.95 -6.65
N ILE A 192 -12.03 -15.65 -6.97
CA ILE A 192 -13.04 -15.32 -5.95
C ILE A 192 -13.22 -16.49 -4.97
N GLU A 193 -13.31 -17.73 -5.45
CA GLU A 193 -13.36 -18.92 -4.57
C GLU A 193 -12.12 -19.00 -3.66
N GLY A 194 -10.94 -18.69 -4.19
CA GLY A 194 -9.70 -18.65 -3.43
C GLY A 194 -9.72 -17.69 -2.23
N LEU A 195 -10.48 -16.59 -2.28
CA LEU A 195 -10.66 -15.68 -1.14
C LEU A 195 -11.38 -16.33 0.06
N PHE A 196 -12.16 -17.37 -0.20
CA PHE A 196 -12.95 -18.11 0.79
C PHE A 196 -12.24 -19.37 1.29
N ALA A 197 -11.00 -19.61 0.83
CA ALA A 197 -10.22 -20.79 1.20
C ALA A 197 -9.87 -20.85 2.69
N ARG A 198 -9.70 -22.06 3.22
CA ARG A 198 -9.33 -22.29 4.63
C ARG A 198 -7.95 -21.77 4.99
N THR A 199 -6.99 -21.83 4.06
CA THR A 199 -5.60 -21.45 4.31
C THR A 199 -5.33 -20.00 3.95
N ALA A 200 -4.57 -19.31 4.79
CA ALA A 200 -4.15 -17.92 4.56
C ALA A 200 -3.43 -17.70 3.22
N SER A 201 -2.52 -18.62 2.87
CA SER A 201 -1.74 -18.57 1.64
C SER A 201 -2.62 -18.52 0.38
N ARG A 202 -3.64 -19.39 0.30
CA ARG A 202 -4.56 -19.41 -0.85
C ARG A 202 -5.39 -18.13 -0.94
N ARG A 203 -5.82 -17.58 0.20
CA ARG A 203 -6.55 -16.30 0.25
C ARG A 203 -5.70 -15.12 -0.21
N GLY A 204 -4.44 -15.06 0.23
CA GLY A 204 -3.49 -14.03 -0.20
C GLY A 204 -3.18 -14.10 -1.69
N ALA A 205 -2.90 -15.30 -2.21
CA ALA A 205 -2.66 -15.52 -3.64
C ALA A 205 -3.85 -15.09 -4.51
N ALA A 206 -5.08 -15.46 -4.10
CA ALA A 206 -6.32 -15.05 -4.75
C ALA A 206 -6.50 -13.53 -4.74
N TYR A 207 -6.32 -12.89 -3.58
CA TYR A 207 -6.37 -11.43 -3.46
C TYR A 207 -5.40 -10.75 -4.43
N GLN A 208 -4.15 -11.24 -4.49
CA GLN A 208 -3.15 -10.68 -5.38
C GLN A 208 -3.55 -10.85 -6.85
N ALA A 209 -4.06 -12.01 -7.26
CA ALA A 209 -4.52 -12.23 -8.63
C ALA A 209 -5.70 -11.31 -8.99
N LEU A 210 -6.65 -11.10 -8.08
CA LEU A 210 -7.79 -10.20 -8.29
C LEU A 210 -7.32 -8.76 -8.49
N MET A 211 -6.43 -8.26 -7.63
CA MET A 211 -5.92 -6.89 -7.74
C MET A 211 -5.04 -6.69 -8.99
N SER A 212 -4.27 -7.70 -9.39
CA SER A 212 -3.41 -7.63 -10.57
C SER A 212 -4.18 -7.64 -11.88
N TYR A 213 -5.19 -8.50 -12.00
CA TYR A 213 -5.75 -8.87 -13.30
C TYR A 213 -7.22 -8.51 -13.47
N TYR A 214 -7.96 -8.34 -12.38
CA TYR A 214 -9.41 -8.17 -12.41
C TYR A 214 -9.89 -6.86 -11.78
N ALA A 215 -8.98 -6.01 -11.28
CA ALA A 215 -9.36 -4.78 -10.58
C ALA A 215 -10.20 -3.81 -11.43
N THR A 216 -10.10 -3.88 -12.75
CA THR A 216 -10.89 -3.06 -13.69
C THR A 216 -12.02 -3.85 -14.37
N ASP A 217 -12.22 -5.12 -14.02
CA ASP A 217 -13.27 -5.97 -14.60
C ASP A 217 -14.64 -5.55 -14.01
N PRO A 218 -15.60 -5.12 -14.85
CA PRO A 218 -16.92 -4.69 -14.37
C PRO A 218 -17.73 -5.83 -13.72
N THR A 219 -17.38 -7.08 -13.99
CA THR A 219 -18.05 -8.26 -13.41
C THR A 219 -17.47 -8.66 -12.05
N LEU A 220 -16.31 -8.12 -11.65
CA LEU A 220 -15.66 -8.45 -10.37
C LEU A 220 -16.57 -8.14 -9.18
N VAL A 221 -17.02 -6.90 -9.04
CA VAL A 221 -17.80 -6.43 -7.90
C VAL A 221 -19.10 -7.22 -7.72
N PRO A 222 -20.00 -7.36 -8.73
CA PRO A 222 -21.24 -8.11 -8.56
C PRO A 222 -20.98 -9.60 -8.28
N THR A 223 -19.96 -10.21 -8.89
CA THR A 223 -19.64 -11.63 -8.65
C THR A 223 -19.11 -11.86 -7.24
N LEU A 224 -18.28 -10.94 -6.75
CA LEU A 224 -17.68 -10.99 -5.42
C LEU A 224 -18.75 -10.82 -4.32
N ILE A 225 -19.68 -9.86 -4.48
CA ILE A 225 -20.84 -9.69 -3.59
C ILE A 225 -21.73 -10.94 -3.61
N LYS A 226 -22.11 -11.43 -4.80
CA LYS A 226 -22.95 -12.63 -4.93
C LYS A 226 -22.34 -13.85 -4.24
N ARG A 227 -21.01 -14.05 -4.38
CA ARG A 227 -20.33 -15.16 -3.70
C ARG A 227 -20.33 -14.99 -2.18
N ALA A 228 -20.08 -13.78 -1.70
CA ALA A 228 -20.07 -13.47 -0.27
C ALA A 228 -21.45 -13.67 0.38
N GLU A 229 -22.53 -13.32 -0.33
CA GLU A 229 -23.90 -13.54 0.11
C GLU A 229 -24.28 -15.03 0.15
N ALA A 230 -23.72 -15.84 -0.74
CA ALA A 230 -23.94 -17.29 -0.75
C ALA A 230 -23.23 -18.03 0.40
N GLU A 231 -22.21 -17.43 1.03
CA GLU A 231 -21.47 -18.01 2.16
C GLU A 231 -21.43 -17.08 3.38
N PRO A 232 -22.58 -16.73 3.98
CA PRO A 232 -22.64 -15.70 5.02
C PRO A 232 -21.97 -16.12 6.34
N SER A 233 -21.68 -17.40 6.52
CA SER A 233 -21.00 -17.98 7.69
C SER A 233 -19.47 -17.98 7.55
N ASN A 234 -18.93 -17.79 6.35
CA ASN A 234 -17.50 -17.75 6.11
C ASN A 234 -16.94 -16.35 6.41
N LEU A 235 -16.74 -16.04 7.70
CA LEU A 235 -16.31 -14.72 8.16
C LEU A 235 -14.99 -14.26 7.54
N ASN A 236 -14.08 -15.19 7.26
CA ASN A 236 -12.81 -14.87 6.58
C ASN A 236 -13.04 -14.46 5.12
N GLY A 237 -13.90 -15.19 4.41
CA GLY A 237 -14.31 -14.83 3.05
C GLY A 237 -14.99 -13.47 2.99
N LEU A 238 -15.93 -13.18 3.90
CA LEU A 238 -16.58 -11.88 4.03
C LEU A 238 -15.58 -10.75 4.30
N TYR A 239 -14.66 -10.97 5.26
CA TYR A 239 -13.61 -10.01 5.58
C TYR A 239 -12.75 -9.71 4.34
N ASN A 240 -12.29 -10.72 3.60
CA ASN A 240 -11.47 -10.51 2.42
C ASN A 240 -12.23 -9.87 1.26
N THR A 241 -13.51 -10.19 1.11
CA THR A 241 -14.41 -9.53 0.15
C THR A 241 -14.43 -8.02 0.40
N LEU A 242 -14.64 -7.61 1.65
CA LEU A 242 -14.63 -6.19 2.04
C LEU A 242 -13.26 -5.53 1.82
N VAL A 243 -12.16 -6.26 2.06
CA VAL A 243 -10.80 -5.76 1.78
C VAL A 243 -10.61 -5.50 0.29
N VAL A 244 -11.01 -6.42 -0.59
CA VAL A 244 -10.94 -6.21 -2.04
C VAL A 244 -11.76 -5.00 -2.45
N LEU A 245 -13.03 -4.93 -2.04
CA LEU A 245 -13.92 -3.80 -2.37
C LEU A 245 -13.34 -2.45 -1.92
N ALA A 246 -12.74 -2.40 -0.72
CA ALA A 246 -12.14 -1.18 -0.21
C ALA A 246 -10.88 -0.75 -0.99
N HIS A 247 -10.22 -1.67 -1.69
CA HIS A 247 -9.00 -1.41 -2.44
C HIS A 247 -9.25 -1.13 -3.93
N LEU A 248 -10.44 -1.42 -4.44
CA LEU A 248 -10.91 -0.99 -5.76
C LEU A 248 -11.27 0.51 -5.76
N SER A 249 -10.39 1.40 -5.33
CA SER A 249 -10.69 2.85 -5.24
C SER A 249 -9.89 3.63 -6.29
N PRO A 250 -10.55 4.26 -7.29
CA PRO A 250 -12.00 4.31 -7.51
C PRO A 250 -12.57 2.98 -8.02
N LEU A 251 -13.86 2.74 -7.75
CA LEU A 251 -14.56 1.55 -8.22
C LEU A 251 -14.60 1.54 -9.77
N PRO A 252 -14.61 0.35 -10.41
CA PRO A 252 -14.74 0.25 -11.86
C PRO A 252 -15.96 1.04 -12.38
N PRO A 253 -15.86 1.69 -13.56
CA PRO A 253 -17.01 2.36 -14.18
C PRO A 253 -18.21 1.42 -14.32
N GLY A 254 -19.41 1.92 -14.01
CA GLY A 254 -20.65 1.12 -14.06
C GLY A 254 -20.89 0.23 -12.83
N THR A 255 -20.03 0.30 -11.81
CA THR A 255 -20.30 -0.36 -10.52
C THR A 255 -21.52 0.25 -9.84
N ASP A 256 -22.45 -0.59 -9.40
CA ASP A 256 -23.56 -0.21 -8.52
C ASP A 256 -23.03 0.08 -7.11
N VAL A 257 -22.73 1.36 -6.84
CA VAL A 257 -22.19 1.82 -5.55
C VAL A 257 -23.18 1.58 -4.41
N GLU A 258 -24.49 1.62 -4.67
CA GLU A 258 -25.51 1.39 -3.65
C GLU A 258 -25.59 -0.08 -3.26
N ALA A 259 -25.45 -1.00 -4.22
CA ALA A 259 -25.30 -2.41 -3.90
C ALA A 259 -24.06 -2.67 -3.02
N VAL A 260 -22.92 -2.04 -3.32
CA VAL A 260 -21.70 -2.15 -2.49
C VAL A 260 -21.93 -1.61 -1.09
N ARG A 261 -22.60 -0.45 -0.97
CA ARG A 261 -22.92 0.19 0.32
C ARG A 261 -23.87 -0.68 1.14
N ALA A 262 -24.95 -1.18 0.53
CA ALA A 262 -25.92 -2.06 1.17
C ALA A 262 -25.26 -3.36 1.67
N PHE A 263 -24.44 -3.98 0.82
CA PHE A 263 -23.66 -5.16 1.19
C PHE A 263 -22.76 -4.90 2.40
N ALA A 264 -22.02 -3.78 2.41
CA ALA A 264 -21.14 -3.42 3.52
C ALA A 264 -21.93 -3.21 4.82
N GLN A 265 -23.04 -2.48 4.76
CA GLN A 265 -23.89 -2.22 5.93
C GLN A 265 -24.51 -3.50 6.50
N ALA A 266 -25.02 -4.39 5.64
CA ALA A 266 -25.63 -5.65 6.05
C ALA A 266 -24.66 -6.57 6.82
N ASN A 267 -23.36 -6.46 6.55
CA ASN A 267 -22.33 -7.30 7.19
C ASN A 267 -21.66 -6.63 8.41
N ARG A 268 -21.95 -5.35 8.71
CA ARG A 268 -21.27 -4.57 9.77
C ARG A 268 -21.32 -5.21 11.16
N GLY A 269 -22.40 -5.92 11.47
CA GLY A 269 -22.62 -6.57 12.78
C GLY A 269 -21.93 -7.92 12.97
N LYS A 270 -21.26 -8.48 11.95
CA LYS A 270 -20.72 -9.86 11.99
C LYS A 270 -19.41 -10.03 12.77
N GLY A 271 -18.91 -8.96 13.38
CA GLY A 271 -17.72 -8.97 14.24
C GLY A 271 -16.93 -7.67 14.17
N SER A 272 -16.11 -7.42 15.19
CA SER A 272 -15.32 -6.18 15.31
C SER A 272 -14.42 -5.94 14.10
N ARG A 273 -13.79 -6.99 13.57
CA ARG A 273 -12.92 -6.92 12.40
C ARG A 273 -13.66 -6.60 11.10
N ILE A 274 -14.83 -7.21 10.90
CA ILE A 274 -15.68 -6.94 9.74
C ILE A 274 -16.19 -5.50 9.82
N LYS A 275 -16.63 -5.05 11.00
CA LYS A 275 -17.01 -3.66 11.25
C LYS A 275 -15.93 -2.68 10.84
N GLU A 276 -14.67 -2.88 11.26
CA GLU A 276 -13.56 -2.00 10.88
C GLU A 276 -13.37 -1.92 9.36
N ARG A 277 -13.52 -3.05 8.65
CA ARG A 277 -13.40 -3.06 7.17
C ARG A 277 -14.60 -2.44 6.48
N VAL A 278 -15.80 -2.62 7.01
CA VAL A 278 -17.00 -1.91 6.55
C VAL A 278 -16.80 -0.41 6.68
N ASP A 279 -16.32 0.06 7.83
CA ASP A 279 -16.09 1.48 8.09
C ASP A 279 -15.10 2.07 7.07
N LYS A 280 -13.96 1.38 6.86
CA LYS A 280 -12.95 1.76 5.84
C LYS A 280 -13.50 1.75 4.41
N LEU A 281 -14.36 0.79 4.06
CA LEU A 281 -14.98 0.75 2.74
C LEU A 281 -15.94 1.93 2.55
N LEU A 282 -16.83 2.16 3.52
CA LEU A 282 -17.82 3.24 3.47
C LEU A 282 -17.18 4.63 3.41
N GLU A 283 -16.03 4.84 4.08
CA GLU A 283 -15.25 6.07 3.99
C GLU A 283 -14.70 6.36 2.59
N ARG A 284 -14.45 5.32 1.78
CA ARG A 284 -13.84 5.42 0.44
C ARG A 284 -14.87 5.49 -0.67
N LEU A 285 -16.09 5.02 -0.43
CA LEU A 285 -17.16 5.13 -1.42
C LEU A 285 -17.53 6.60 -1.67
N PRO A 286 -17.87 6.98 -2.90
CA PRO A 286 -18.39 8.31 -3.20
C PRO A 286 -19.54 8.68 -2.25
N ARG A 287 -19.54 9.91 -1.74
CA ARG A 287 -20.71 10.46 -1.05
C ARG A 287 -21.76 10.80 -2.10
N GLN A 288 -23.00 10.41 -1.86
CA GLN A 288 -24.15 10.89 -2.63
C GLN A 288 -24.36 12.38 -2.34
#